data_AF-A0AAV4ES43-F1
#
_entry.id   AF-A0AAV4ES43-F1
#
_cell.length_a   1.000
_cell.length_b   1.000
_cell.length_c   1.000
_cell.angle_alpha   90.00
_cell.angle_beta   90.00
_cell.angle_gamma   90.00
#
_symmetry.space_group_name_H-M   'P 1'
#
loop_
_entity.id
_entity.type
_entity.pdbx_description
1 polymer ?
#
loop_
_entity_poly.entity_id
_entity_poly.type
_entity_poly.pdbx_seq_one_letter_code
_entity_poly.pdbx_strand_id
1 'polypeptide(L)'
;MSHGKAKRPTIQDLFTDLQDGQQLLSLLEVLSGLRLKPEKGKLRVHHINNLNRALEILENNYNIKLVNISSNDVADGNAKLTLGLVWSIILHWQVKDVMKNVMEDLGQTNLERTLLNWCQLSTKGYEKVDIVNFTTSWRDGLAFNALIHHYRPDLFTYKDLVGRDSLSNLNHAFDTASNQLGIDKLLDAEGK
;
A
#
# COMPACT_ATOMS: atom_id res chain seq x y z
N MET A 1 13.88 -20.84 -23.42
CA MET A 1 15.01 -20.08 -22.83
C MET A 1 14.56 -19.53 -21.47
N SER A 2 15.01 -20.18 -20.40
CA SER A 2 14.71 -19.83 -19.00
C SER A 2 15.44 -18.54 -18.62
N HIS A 3 14.71 -17.43 -18.47
CA HIS A 3 15.25 -16.24 -17.82
C HIS A 3 15.32 -16.54 -16.32
N GLY A 4 16.51 -16.83 -15.82
CA GLY A 4 16.75 -16.94 -14.38
C GLY A 4 16.37 -15.61 -13.71
N LYS A 5 15.24 -15.60 -12.99
CA LYS A 5 14.89 -14.48 -12.13
C LYS A 5 15.92 -14.46 -11.01
N ALA A 6 16.93 -13.59 -11.13
CA ALA A 6 17.81 -13.28 -10.02
C ALA A 6 16.94 -12.94 -8.80
N LYS A 7 17.19 -13.62 -7.68
CA LYS A 7 16.47 -13.40 -6.42
C LYS A 7 16.73 -11.96 -6.00
N ARG A 8 15.74 -11.08 -6.17
CA ARG A 8 15.86 -9.67 -5.80
C ARG A 8 16.07 -9.59 -4.28
N PRO A 9 16.95 -8.71 -3.79
CA PRO A 9 17.19 -8.59 -2.36
C PRO A 9 15.89 -8.23 -1.65
N THR A 10 15.58 -8.94 -0.56
CA THR A 10 14.49 -8.57 0.34
C THR A 10 14.93 -7.35 1.13
N ILE A 11 14.09 -6.31 1.17
CA ILE A 11 14.31 -5.14 2.04
C ILE A 11 14.14 -5.61 3.49
N GLN A 12 15.17 -5.44 4.30
CA GLN A 12 15.19 -5.70 5.74
C GLN A 12 14.93 -4.42 6.54
N ASP A 13 15.54 -3.31 6.11
CA ASP A 13 15.33 -2.00 6.71
C ASP A 13 15.15 -0.97 5.61
N LEU A 14 13.94 -0.42 5.54
CA LEU A 14 13.54 0.55 4.52
C LEU A 14 14.44 1.79 4.48
N PHE A 15 14.97 2.23 5.62
CA PHE A 15 15.70 3.49 5.74
C PHE A 15 17.17 3.37 5.37
N THR A 16 17.69 2.15 5.30
CA THR A 16 19.07 1.84 4.90
C THR A 16 19.12 1.21 3.52
N ASP A 17 18.23 0.28 3.21
CA ASP A 17 18.22 -0.47 1.95
C ASP A 17 17.77 0.36 0.74
N LEU A 18 17.11 1.50 0.95
CA LEU A 18 16.74 2.43 -0.13
C LEU A 18 17.79 3.52 -0.41
N GLN A 19 18.78 3.70 0.46
CA GLN A 19 19.72 4.83 0.40
C GLN A 19 20.56 4.88 -0.88
N ASP A 20 20.78 3.74 -1.54
CA ASP A 20 21.59 3.67 -2.77
C ASP A 20 20.76 3.85 -4.06
N GLY A 21 19.43 3.92 -3.93
CA GLY A 21 18.47 4.05 -5.01
C GLY A 21 18.30 2.81 -5.90
N GLN A 22 19.07 1.73 -5.72
CA GLN A 22 18.99 0.55 -6.59
C GLN A 22 17.68 -0.20 -6.39
N GLN A 23 17.27 -0.40 -5.14
CA GLN A 23 16.03 -1.09 -4.80
C GLN A 23 14.80 -0.27 -5.22
N LEU A 24 14.89 1.05 -5.15
CA LEU A 24 13.86 1.96 -5.64
C LEU A 24 13.71 1.87 -7.16
N LEU A 25 14.81 1.93 -7.92
CA LEU A 25 14.77 1.74 -9.38
C LEU A 25 14.28 0.34 -9.77
N SER A 26 14.67 -0.70 -9.02
CA SER A 26 14.21 -2.07 -9.21
C SER A 26 12.69 -2.20 -9.03
N LEU A 27 12.14 -1.55 -7.99
CA LEU A 27 10.70 -1.46 -7.76
C LEU A 27 10.00 -0.73 -8.91
N LEU A 28 10.52 0.44 -9.30
CA LEU A 28 9.95 1.21 -10.40
C LEU A 28 10.00 0.44 -11.71
N GLU A 29 11.05 -0.31 -12.02
CA GLU A 29 11.11 -1.17 -13.22
C GLU A 29 9.97 -2.20 -13.23
N VAL A 30 9.61 -2.78 -12.08
CA VAL A 30 8.50 -3.74 -12.01
C VAL A 30 7.16 -3.05 -12.18
N LEU A 31 6.95 -1.94 -11.47
CA LEU A 31 5.68 -1.21 -11.48
C LEU A 31 5.40 -0.52 -12.83
N SER A 32 6.44 0.00 -13.47
CA SER A 32 6.34 0.72 -14.76
C SER A 32 6.43 -0.20 -15.98
N GLY A 33 7.02 -1.39 -15.84
CA GLY A 33 7.42 -2.23 -16.97
C GLY A 33 8.61 -1.67 -17.77
N LEU A 34 9.18 -0.52 -17.38
CA LEU A 34 10.34 0.11 -18.04
C LEU A 34 11.63 -0.60 -17.64
N ARG A 35 12.58 -0.70 -18.57
CA ARG A 35 13.94 -1.16 -18.26
C ARG A 35 14.77 -0.03 -17.66
N LEU A 36 15.08 -0.11 -16.37
CA LEU A 36 15.84 0.89 -15.64
C LEU A 36 17.22 0.33 -15.29
N LYS A 37 18.27 0.93 -15.87
CA LYS A 37 19.66 0.56 -15.55
C LYS A 37 20.16 1.45 -14.40
N PRO A 38 20.41 0.90 -13.21
CA PRO A 38 21.03 1.66 -12.13
C PRO A 38 22.51 1.96 -12.46
N GLU A 39 22.96 3.12 -12.03
CA GLU A 39 24.37 3.46 -11.96
C GLU A 39 25.05 2.57 -10.93
N LYS A 40 26.21 2.03 -11.30
CA LYS A 40 26.98 1.12 -10.47
C LYS A 40 28.05 1.90 -9.72
N GLY A 41 28.16 1.66 -8.42
CA GLY A 41 29.23 2.18 -7.61
C GLY A 41 28.81 2.35 -6.15
N LYS A 42 29.78 2.51 -5.27
CA LYS A 42 29.56 2.64 -3.81
C LYS A 42 29.70 4.07 -3.28
N LEU A 43 30.21 4.98 -4.12
CA LEU A 43 30.32 6.39 -3.74
C LEU A 43 28.93 7.02 -3.70
N ARG A 44 28.74 7.95 -2.76
CA ARG A 44 27.49 8.70 -2.57
C ARG A 44 26.95 9.34 -3.85
N VAL A 45 27.82 9.80 -4.75
CA VAL A 45 27.39 10.38 -6.04
C VAL A 45 26.57 9.39 -6.88
N HIS A 46 26.96 8.10 -6.92
CA HIS A 46 26.19 7.09 -7.66
C HIS A 46 24.83 6.84 -7.02
N HIS A 47 24.76 6.85 -5.68
CA HIS A 47 23.52 6.68 -4.94
C HIS A 47 22.55 7.84 -5.22
N ILE A 48 23.07 9.07 -5.15
CA ILE A 48 22.29 10.28 -5.47
C ILE A 48 21.81 10.27 -6.91
N ASN A 49 22.64 9.85 -7.87
CA ASN A 49 22.22 9.75 -9.27
C ASN A 49 21.09 8.71 -9.48
N ASN A 50 21.19 7.54 -8.83
CA ASN A 50 20.13 6.53 -8.86
C ASN A 50 18.83 7.07 -8.26
N LEU A 51 18.91 7.76 -7.13
CA LEU A 51 17.76 8.37 -6.46
C LEU A 51 17.15 9.49 -7.29
N ASN A 52 17.95 10.43 -7.81
CA ASN A 52 17.48 11.48 -8.72
C ASN A 52 16.72 10.88 -9.90
N ARG A 53 17.29 9.86 -10.55
CA ARG A 53 16.63 9.16 -11.65
C ARG A 53 15.28 8.58 -11.24
N ALA A 54 15.19 7.98 -10.06
CA ALA A 54 13.94 7.42 -9.55
C ALA A 54 12.88 8.50 -9.30
N LEU A 55 13.26 9.62 -8.66
CA LEU A 55 12.38 10.75 -8.41
C LEU A 55 11.92 11.42 -9.71
N GLU A 56 12.83 11.62 -10.67
CA GLU A 56 12.51 12.17 -12.00
C GLU A 56 11.50 11.29 -12.75
N ILE A 57 11.62 9.95 -12.67
CA ILE A 57 10.64 9.05 -13.28
C ILE A 57 9.26 9.23 -12.65
N LEU A 58 9.19 9.32 -11.31
CA LEU A 58 7.93 9.51 -10.59
C LEU A 58 7.25 10.84 -10.95
N GLU A 59 8.01 11.93 -11.01
CA GLU A 59 7.48 13.26 -11.33
C GLU A 59 7.15 13.40 -12.81
N ASN A 60 8.07 13.05 -13.71
CA ASN A 60 7.93 13.37 -15.14
C ASN A 60 7.08 12.35 -15.89
N ASN A 61 7.20 11.06 -15.57
CA ASN A 61 6.48 10.02 -16.31
C ASN A 61 5.09 9.75 -15.71
N TYR A 62 4.95 9.91 -14.39
CA TYR A 62 3.74 9.53 -13.64
C TYR A 62 3.02 10.70 -12.99
N ASN A 63 3.56 11.92 -13.09
CA ASN A 63 2.98 13.14 -12.53
C ASN A 63 2.68 13.02 -11.02
N ILE A 64 3.56 12.32 -10.29
CA ILE A 64 3.49 12.17 -8.84
C ILE A 64 4.16 13.38 -8.20
N LYS A 65 3.46 14.10 -7.32
CA LYS A 65 4.01 15.29 -6.65
C LYS A 65 4.80 14.89 -5.40
N LEU A 66 6.11 15.10 -5.43
CA LEU A 66 7.01 14.75 -4.32
C LEU A 66 7.30 15.99 -3.46
N VAL A 67 6.32 16.40 -2.67
CA VAL A 67 6.42 17.63 -1.86
C VAL A 67 7.45 17.47 -0.75
N ASN A 68 8.52 18.28 -0.80
CA ASN A 68 9.62 18.29 0.16
C ASN A 68 10.41 16.98 0.26
N ILE A 69 10.49 16.20 -0.82
CA ILE A 69 11.30 14.97 -0.87
C ILE A 69 12.42 15.19 -1.89
N SER A 70 13.67 15.11 -1.45
CA SER A 70 14.86 15.14 -2.31
C SER A 70 15.64 13.83 -2.26
N SER A 71 16.55 13.63 -3.22
CA SER A 71 17.45 12.47 -3.23
C SER A 71 18.39 12.44 -2.02
N ASN A 72 18.79 13.60 -1.48
CA ASN A 72 19.61 13.65 -0.27
C ASN A 72 18.86 13.10 0.94
N ASP A 73 17.57 13.41 1.08
CA ASP A 73 16.77 12.94 2.21
C ASP A 73 16.71 11.40 2.26
N VAL A 74 16.54 10.77 1.10
CA VAL A 74 16.53 9.31 1.00
C VAL A 74 17.93 8.74 1.20
N ALA A 75 18.96 9.34 0.59
CA ALA A 75 20.35 8.91 0.75
C ALA A 75 20.85 9.00 2.21
N ASP A 76 20.31 9.95 2.99
CA ASP A 76 20.63 10.14 4.40
C ASP A 76 19.75 9.29 5.34
N GLY A 77 18.81 8.52 4.79
CA GLY A 77 17.92 7.65 5.57
C GLY A 77 16.88 8.42 6.38
N ASN A 78 16.43 9.59 5.92
CA ASN A 78 15.37 10.34 6.57
C ASN A 78 14.07 9.53 6.57
N ALA A 79 13.72 8.94 7.72
CA ALA A 79 12.59 8.02 7.84
C ALA A 79 11.27 8.65 7.39
N LYS A 80 10.99 9.90 7.80
CA LYS A 80 9.74 10.59 7.47
C LYS A 80 9.59 10.77 5.95
N LEU A 81 10.63 11.24 5.29
CA LEU A 81 10.58 11.53 3.86
C LEU A 81 10.66 10.25 3.02
N THR A 82 11.39 9.24 3.49
CA THR A 82 11.41 7.91 2.86
C THR A 82 10.04 7.23 2.92
N LEU A 83 9.34 7.29 4.06
CA LEU A 83 7.97 6.81 4.17
C LEU A 83 7.02 7.61 3.27
N GLY A 84 7.18 8.94 3.21
CA GLY A 84 6.41 9.80 2.30
C GLY A 84 6.57 9.38 0.84
N LEU A 85 7.80 9.08 0.41
CA LEU A 85 8.10 8.61 -0.93
C LEU A 85 7.45 7.25 -1.24
N VAL A 86 7.63 6.27 -0.35
CA VAL A 86 7.05 4.93 -0.51
C VAL A 86 5.52 5.00 -0.52
N TRP A 87 4.94 5.85 0.33
CA TRP A 87 3.50 6.13 0.31
C TRP A 87 3.04 6.71 -1.02
N SER A 88 3.75 7.69 -1.60
CA SER A 88 3.42 8.23 -2.91
C SER A 88 3.42 7.17 -4.02
N ILE A 89 4.35 6.21 -3.96
CA ILE A 89 4.42 5.08 -4.91
C ILE A 89 3.22 4.15 -4.72
N ILE A 90 2.94 3.73 -3.48
CA ILE A 90 1.78 2.87 -3.15
C ILE A 90 0.49 3.52 -3.63
N LEU A 91 0.30 4.80 -3.31
CA LEU A 91 -0.90 5.55 -3.66
C LEU A 91 -1.13 5.58 -5.18
N HIS A 92 -0.08 5.77 -5.96
CA HIS A 92 -0.18 5.83 -7.42
C HIS A 92 -0.55 4.47 -8.02
N TRP A 93 0.22 3.41 -7.72
CA TRP A 93 0.06 2.13 -8.40
C TRP A 93 -1.02 1.22 -7.82
N GLN A 94 -1.25 1.25 -6.51
CA GLN A 94 -2.20 0.32 -5.88
C GLN A 94 -3.59 0.94 -5.73
N VAL A 95 -3.68 2.25 -5.52
CA VAL A 95 -4.95 2.87 -5.11
C VAL A 95 -5.56 3.70 -6.22
N LYS A 96 -4.79 4.59 -6.87
CA LYS A 96 -5.32 5.54 -7.86
C LYS A 96 -5.94 4.85 -9.07
N ASP A 97 -5.29 3.83 -9.62
CA ASP A 97 -5.80 3.14 -10.82
C ASP A 97 -7.02 2.28 -10.52
N VAL A 98 -7.04 1.58 -9.37
CA VAL A 98 -8.18 0.75 -8.94
C VAL A 98 -9.40 1.62 -8.62
N MET A 99 -9.18 2.75 -7.96
CA MET A 99 -10.26 3.65 -7.55
C MET A 99 -10.76 4.55 -8.68
N LYS A 100 -10.08 4.62 -9.82
CA LYS A 100 -10.46 5.53 -10.92
C LYS A 100 -11.92 5.33 -11.35
N ASN A 101 -12.34 4.09 -11.56
CA ASN A 101 -13.73 3.79 -11.94
C ASN A 101 -14.71 4.15 -10.82
N VAL A 102 -14.34 3.85 -9.56
CA VAL A 102 -15.17 4.17 -8.39
C VAL A 102 -15.30 5.69 -8.19
N MET A 103 -14.23 6.45 -8.46
CA MET A 103 -14.20 7.91 -8.42
C MET A 103 -15.12 8.50 -9.48
N GLU A 104 -15.10 7.95 -10.70
CA GLU A 104 -16.00 8.34 -11.80
C GLU A 104 -17.47 8.04 -11.44
N ASP A 105 -17.76 6.83 -10.99
CA ASP A 105 -19.12 6.39 -10.60
C ASP A 105 -19.70 7.22 -9.43
N LEU A 106 -18.86 7.59 -8.46
CA LEU A 106 -19.27 8.38 -7.29
C LEU A 106 -19.14 9.90 -7.50
N GLY A 107 -18.66 10.35 -8.66
CA GLY A 107 -18.39 11.76 -8.94
C GLY A 107 -17.42 12.42 -7.94
N GLN A 108 -16.46 11.65 -7.41
CA GLN A 108 -15.50 12.12 -6.40
C GLN A 108 -14.12 12.35 -7.00
N THR A 109 -13.45 13.42 -6.58
CA THR A 109 -12.07 13.73 -6.98
C THR A 109 -11.04 13.48 -5.88
N ASN A 110 -11.51 13.24 -4.65
CA ASN A 110 -10.67 12.92 -3.50
C ASN A 110 -10.69 11.41 -3.25
N LEU A 111 -9.50 10.80 -3.33
CA LEU A 111 -9.33 9.35 -3.19
C LEU A 111 -9.75 8.82 -1.82
N GLU A 112 -9.39 9.52 -0.74
CA GLU A 112 -9.73 9.14 0.63
C GLU A 112 -11.26 9.15 0.82
N ARG A 113 -11.91 10.21 0.34
CA ARG A 113 -13.36 10.33 0.41
C ARG A 113 -14.07 9.27 -0.43
N THR A 114 -13.52 8.94 -1.60
CA THR A 114 -14.04 7.90 -2.49
C THR A 114 -13.97 6.54 -1.82
N LEU A 115 -12.80 6.16 -1.30
CA LEU A 115 -12.62 4.89 -0.59
C LEU A 115 -13.51 4.80 0.64
N LEU A 116 -13.66 5.90 1.39
CA LEU A 116 -14.54 5.93 2.57
C LEU A 116 -15.99 5.67 2.17
N ASN A 117 -16.47 6.33 1.12
CA ASN A 117 -17.82 6.13 0.60
C ASN A 117 -18.03 4.69 0.11
N TRP A 118 -17.05 4.13 -0.60
CA TRP A 118 -17.11 2.74 -1.07
C TRP A 118 -17.22 1.75 0.11
N CYS A 119 -16.45 1.97 1.18
CA CYS A 119 -16.55 1.17 2.40
C CYS A 119 -17.95 1.26 3.01
N GLN A 120 -18.46 2.49 3.21
CA GLN A 120 -19.78 2.74 3.79
C GLN A 120 -20.92 2.09 2.97
N LEU A 121 -20.84 2.17 1.64
CA LEU A 121 -21.82 1.55 0.75
C LEU A 121 -21.75 0.02 0.82
N SER A 122 -20.54 -0.55 0.81
CA SER A 122 -20.32 -1.99 0.88
C SER A 122 -20.75 -2.59 2.23
N THR A 123 -20.59 -1.86 3.33
CA THR A 123 -20.95 -2.33 4.67
C THR A 123 -22.32 -1.84 5.14
N LYS A 124 -23.14 -1.25 4.26
CA LYS A 124 -24.48 -0.78 4.63
C LYS A 124 -25.35 -1.93 5.12
N GLY A 125 -25.88 -1.79 6.34
CA GLY A 125 -26.77 -2.78 6.96
C GLY A 125 -26.06 -3.85 7.80
N TYR A 126 -24.73 -3.83 7.91
CA TYR A 126 -24.00 -4.68 8.85
C TYR A 126 -24.13 -4.14 10.27
N GLU A 127 -24.43 -5.04 11.21
CA GLU A 127 -24.59 -4.70 12.62
C GLU A 127 -23.26 -4.23 13.23
N LYS A 128 -23.31 -3.14 14.01
CA LYS A 128 -22.16 -2.49 14.67
C LYS A 128 -21.05 -2.01 13.73
N VAL A 129 -21.34 -1.76 12.45
CA VAL A 129 -20.36 -1.18 11.51
C VAL A 129 -20.74 0.24 11.15
N ASP A 130 -19.93 1.20 11.59
CA ASP A 130 -20.01 2.59 11.18
C ASP A 130 -18.61 3.12 10.83
N ILE A 131 -18.36 3.24 9.53
CA ILE A 131 -17.04 3.61 8.99
C ILE A 131 -17.03 5.11 8.72
N VAL A 132 -16.37 5.88 9.58
CA VAL A 132 -16.25 7.34 9.47
C VAL A 132 -14.81 7.80 9.25
N ASN A 133 -13.82 6.92 9.42
CA ASN A 133 -12.40 7.18 9.19
C ASN A 133 -11.61 5.87 8.91
N PHE A 134 -10.31 5.98 8.57
CA PHE A 134 -9.39 4.84 8.37
C PHE A 134 -8.55 4.48 9.60
N THR A 135 -8.99 4.89 10.80
CA THR A 135 -8.27 4.61 12.05
C THR A 135 -9.17 3.91 13.06
N THR A 136 -9.96 4.66 13.82
CA THR A 136 -10.77 4.13 14.93
C THR A 136 -11.93 3.25 14.46
N SER A 137 -12.54 3.51 13.30
CA SER A 137 -13.66 2.69 12.79
C SER A 137 -13.30 1.24 12.44
N TRP A 138 -12.02 0.90 12.41
CA TRP A 138 -11.53 -0.42 12.00
C TRP A 138 -10.97 -1.24 13.16
N ARG A 139 -10.87 -0.63 14.36
CA ARG A 139 -10.15 -1.21 15.51
C ARG A 139 -10.80 -2.44 16.11
N ASP A 140 -12.11 -2.62 15.95
CA ASP A 140 -12.84 -3.78 16.46
C ASP A 140 -12.86 -4.97 15.48
N GLY A 141 -12.28 -4.80 14.29
CA GLY A 141 -12.22 -5.80 13.24
C GLY A 141 -13.54 -6.05 12.49
N LEU A 142 -14.66 -5.45 12.90
CA LEU A 142 -15.96 -5.72 12.29
C LEU A 142 -16.06 -5.14 10.89
N ALA A 143 -15.51 -3.94 10.65
CA ALA A 143 -15.49 -3.32 9.32
C ALA A 143 -14.76 -4.20 8.27
N PHE A 144 -13.62 -4.79 8.63
CA PHE A 144 -12.89 -5.70 7.74
C PHE A 144 -13.72 -6.95 7.41
N ASN A 145 -14.31 -7.58 8.43
CA ASN A 145 -15.14 -8.78 8.22
C ASN A 145 -16.42 -8.47 7.42
N ALA A 146 -17.03 -7.30 7.63
CA ALA A 146 -18.20 -6.88 6.86
C ALA A 146 -17.88 -6.72 5.37
N LEU A 147 -16.72 -6.14 5.03
CA LEU A 147 -16.28 -6.06 3.64
C LEU A 147 -16.05 -7.43 3.02
N ILE A 148 -15.34 -8.33 3.71
CA ILE A 148 -15.11 -9.69 3.19
C ILE A 148 -16.44 -10.40 2.98
N HIS A 149 -17.34 -10.36 3.96
CA HIS A 149 -18.65 -11.00 3.90
C HIS A 149 -19.55 -10.38 2.82
N HIS A 150 -19.45 -9.08 2.54
CA HIS A 150 -20.22 -8.44 1.46
C HIS A 150 -19.93 -9.07 0.09
N TYR A 151 -18.65 -9.29 -0.22
CA TYR A 151 -18.24 -9.86 -1.50
C TYR A 151 -18.23 -11.40 -1.50
N ARG A 152 -18.07 -12.03 -0.34
CA ARG A 152 -17.96 -13.47 -0.15
C ARG A 152 -18.74 -13.94 1.09
N PRO A 153 -20.09 -13.86 1.05
CA PRO A 153 -20.94 -14.24 2.18
C PRO A 153 -20.89 -15.75 2.48
N ASP A 154 -20.33 -16.55 1.58
CA ASP A 154 -20.16 -17.99 1.71
C ASP A 154 -19.03 -18.40 2.66
N LEU A 155 -18.10 -17.49 3.00
CA LEU A 155 -16.91 -17.84 3.77
C LEU A 155 -17.17 -18.01 5.27
N PHE A 156 -18.14 -17.27 5.83
CA PHE A 156 -18.47 -17.31 7.25
C PHE A 156 -19.80 -16.62 7.54
N THR A 157 -20.36 -16.81 8.73
CA THR A 157 -21.56 -16.10 9.20
C THR A 157 -21.15 -14.84 9.98
N TYR A 158 -21.46 -13.65 9.45
CA TYR A 158 -21.06 -12.39 10.11
C TYR A 158 -21.57 -12.23 11.54
N LYS A 159 -22.80 -12.68 11.84
CA LYS A 159 -23.43 -12.53 13.16
C LYS A 159 -22.63 -13.18 14.29
N ASP A 160 -21.85 -14.21 13.99
CA ASP A 160 -21.03 -14.93 14.96
C ASP A 160 -19.81 -14.11 15.45
N LEU A 161 -19.54 -12.98 14.80
CA LEU A 161 -18.40 -12.09 15.08
C LEU A 161 -18.76 -10.90 15.97
N VAL A 162 -20.04 -10.48 15.98
CA VAL A 162 -20.53 -9.24 16.63
C VAL A 162 -20.33 -9.22 18.15
N GLY A 163 -20.18 -10.40 18.77
CA GLY A 163 -19.93 -10.59 20.20
C GLY A 163 -18.49 -10.95 20.58
N ARG A 164 -17.58 -11.09 19.61
CA ARG A 164 -16.17 -11.44 19.85
C ARG A 164 -15.37 -10.21 20.24
N ASP A 165 -14.20 -10.44 20.83
CA ASP A 165 -13.24 -9.38 21.08
C ASP A 165 -12.56 -8.89 19.77
N SER A 166 -12.03 -7.67 19.82
CA SER A 166 -11.44 -7.00 18.68
C SER A 166 -10.27 -7.76 18.06
N LEU A 167 -9.40 -8.37 18.88
CA LEU A 167 -8.20 -9.06 18.42
C LEU A 167 -8.59 -10.31 17.63
N SER A 168 -9.55 -11.09 18.14
CA SER A 168 -10.10 -12.25 17.45
C SER A 168 -10.75 -11.88 16.11
N ASN A 169 -11.49 -10.76 16.04
CA ASN A 169 -12.12 -10.31 14.80
C ASN A 169 -11.11 -9.84 13.76
N LEU A 170 -10.07 -9.10 14.18
CA LEU A 170 -8.99 -8.66 13.31
C LEU A 170 -8.22 -9.85 12.72
N ASN A 171 -7.78 -10.78 13.59
CA ASN A 171 -7.10 -11.99 13.15
C ASN A 171 -7.95 -12.80 12.18
N HIS A 172 -9.24 -13.00 12.50
CA HIS A 172 -10.17 -13.69 11.60
C HIS A 172 -10.26 -13.04 10.22
N ALA A 173 -10.37 -11.70 10.15
CA ALA A 173 -10.43 -11.00 8.88
C ALA A 173 -9.14 -11.19 8.06
N PHE A 174 -7.98 -10.99 8.69
CA PHE A 174 -6.68 -11.09 8.02
C PHE A 174 -6.36 -12.52 7.59
N ASP A 175 -6.69 -13.52 8.42
CA ASP A 175 -6.58 -14.95 8.08
C ASP A 175 -7.49 -15.32 6.92
N THR A 176 -8.75 -14.89 6.96
CA THR A 176 -9.73 -15.19 5.90
C THR A 176 -9.31 -14.56 4.58
N ALA A 177 -8.93 -13.28 4.60
CA ALA A 177 -8.46 -12.56 3.41
C ALA A 177 -7.21 -13.22 2.80
N SER A 178 -6.25 -13.64 3.63
CA SER A 178 -5.03 -14.30 3.18
C SER A 178 -5.29 -15.70 2.63
N ASN A 179 -5.96 -16.56 3.40
CA ASN A 179 -6.13 -17.97 3.06
C ASN A 179 -7.15 -18.19 1.93
N GLN A 180 -8.18 -17.36 1.84
CA GLN A 180 -9.31 -17.58 0.92
C GLN A 180 -9.29 -16.64 -0.30
N LEU A 181 -8.67 -15.46 -0.17
CA LEU A 181 -8.69 -14.43 -1.22
C LEU A 181 -7.29 -14.08 -1.74
N GLY A 182 -6.22 -14.65 -1.16
CA GLY A 182 -4.85 -14.37 -1.58
C GLY A 182 -4.40 -12.93 -1.28
N ILE A 183 -5.01 -12.27 -0.30
CA ILE A 183 -4.66 -10.91 0.12
C ILE A 183 -3.62 -10.99 1.23
N ASP A 184 -2.43 -10.44 0.99
CA ASP A 184 -1.32 -10.47 1.94
C ASP A 184 -1.65 -9.75 3.26
N LYS A 185 -1.17 -10.30 4.38
CA LYS A 185 -1.32 -9.70 5.71
C LYS A 185 -0.30 -8.60 5.91
N LEU A 186 -0.68 -7.39 5.52
CA LEU A 186 0.16 -6.19 5.71
C LEU A 186 -0.02 -5.55 7.10
N LEU A 187 -1.05 -5.97 7.84
CA LEU A 187 -1.40 -5.45 9.15
C LEU A 187 -1.32 -6.57 10.19
N ASP A 188 -0.77 -6.23 11.35
CA ASP A 188 -0.82 -7.06 12.54
C ASP A 188 -2.01 -6.65 13.40
N ALA A 189 -2.74 -7.64 13.93
CA ALA A 189 -3.90 -7.38 14.80
C ALA A 189 -3.49 -6.81 16.17
N GLU A 190 -2.25 -7.07 16.59
CA GLU A 190 -1.60 -6.43 17.73
C GLU A 190 -0.95 -5.14 17.25
N GLY A 191 -1.66 -4.01 17.35
CA GLY A 191 -1.04 -2.71 17.11
C GLY A 191 0.10 -2.50 18.10
N LYS A 192 1.35 -2.55 17.63
CA LYS A 192 2.53 -2.14 18.42
C LYS A 192 2.64 -0.63 18.49
#